data_AF-A0A6B2G6C2-F1
#
_entry.id   AF-A0A6B2G6C2-F1
#
_cell.length_a   1.000
_cell.length_b   1.000
_cell.length_c   1.000
_cell.angle_alpha   90.00
_cell.angle_beta   90.00
_cell.angle_gamma   90.00
#
_symmetry.space_group_name_H-M   'P 1'
#
loop_
_entity.id
_entity.type
_entity.pdbx_description
1 polymer ?
#
loop_
_entity_poly.entity_id
_entity_poly.type
_entity_poly.pdbx_seq_one_letter_code
_entity_poly.pdbx_strand_id
1 'polypeptide(L)'
;LNTCIKIAARAAIASFFQFNKFKSKQYFYIMIEEQSVKILGPGPYGLRIKGGVEFKHPIVVTQVTPNGKADKAGIKKDFLIISVNGINFQTLTHSEAASIIKNTS
;
A
#
# COMPACT_ATOMS: atom_id res chain seq x y z
N LEU A 1 12.59 -12.74 -13.55
CA LEU A 1 12.34 -11.38 -13.06
C LEU A 1 11.41 -11.48 -11.86
N ASN A 2 11.82 -10.95 -10.71
CA ASN A 2 11.07 -11.05 -9.45
C ASN A 2 10.91 -9.66 -8.88
N THR A 3 9.70 -9.34 -8.42
CA THR A 3 9.39 -8.04 -7.82
C THR A 3 9.36 -8.16 -6.31
N CYS A 4 10.15 -7.34 -5.63
CA CYS A 4 10.16 -7.26 -4.18
C CYS A 4 9.27 -6.10 -3.74
N ILE A 5 8.22 -6.41 -2.98
CA ILE A 5 7.32 -5.42 -2.40
C ILE A 5 7.50 -5.45 -0.89
N LYS A 6 7.92 -4.33 -0.31
CA LYS A 6 7.85 -4.14 1.14
C LYS A 6 6.49 -3.58 1.49
N ILE A 7 5.79 -4.30 2.34
CA ILE A 7 4.46 -3.96 2.83
C ILE A 7 4.47 -3.88 4.36
N ALA A 8 3.45 -3.26 4.93
CA ALA A 8 3.24 -3.30 6.37
C ALA A 8 1.77 -3.47 6.73
N ALA A 9 1.56 -4.17 7.83
CA ALA A 9 0.24 -4.28 8.46
C ALA A 9 -0.12 -2.96 9.16
N ARG A 10 -1.41 -2.61 9.14
CA ARG A 10 -1.96 -1.40 9.78
C ARG A 10 -2.59 -1.70 11.13
N ALA A 11 -2.26 -0.88 12.13
CA ALA A 11 -3.17 -0.53 13.22
C ALA A 11 -3.62 0.92 13.02
N ALA A 12 -4.93 1.17 13.03
CA ALA A 12 -5.45 2.52 13.07
C ALA A 12 -5.51 2.96 14.54
N ILE A 13 -4.75 4.00 14.92
CA ILE A 13 -5.10 4.74 16.13
C ILE A 13 -6.24 5.67 15.76
N ALA A 14 -7.42 5.43 16.30
CA ALA A 14 -8.48 6.42 16.31
C ALA A 14 -8.23 7.40 17.47
N SER A 15 -7.30 8.35 17.32
CA SER A 15 -7.21 9.47 18.27
C SER A 15 -8.38 10.42 17.94
N PHE A 16 -9.53 10.40 18.62
CA PHE A 16 -9.79 10.79 20.02
C PHE A 16 -9.25 12.19 20.35
N PHE A 17 -9.78 13.22 19.69
CA PHE A 17 -10.02 14.55 20.30
C PHE A 17 -11.05 15.30 19.43
N GLN A 18 -12.34 15.06 19.68
CA GLN A 18 -13.41 15.92 19.17
C GLN A 18 -13.39 17.23 19.95
N PHE A 19 -12.61 18.20 19.50
CA PHE A 19 -12.76 19.61 19.90
C PHE A 19 -12.28 20.53 18.77
N ASN A 20 -12.78 20.34 17.54
CA ASN A 20 -13.05 21.47 16.66
C ASN A 20 -13.78 21.04 15.38
N LYS A 21 -14.69 21.93 14.97
CA LYS A 21 -15.76 21.81 13.97
C LYS A 21 -15.26 21.76 12.51
N PHE A 22 -14.07 21.21 12.24
CA PHE A 22 -13.51 21.14 10.88
C PHE A 22 -13.18 19.69 10.50
N LYS A 23 -13.90 19.20 9.48
CA LYS A 23 -13.80 17.83 8.97
C LYS A 23 -12.41 17.60 8.34
N SER A 24 -11.59 16.78 8.99
CA SER A 24 -10.56 15.98 8.34
C SER A 24 -10.25 14.81 9.27
N LYS A 25 -10.72 13.61 8.91
CA LYS A 25 -10.34 12.37 9.62
C LYS A 25 -8.87 12.07 9.29
N GLN A 26 -7.94 12.73 9.97
CA GLN A 26 -6.52 12.46 9.81
C GLN A 26 -6.14 11.23 10.65
N TYR A 27 -6.21 10.06 10.03
CA TYR A 27 -5.76 8.81 10.66
C TYR A 27 -4.25 8.81 10.78
N PHE A 28 -3.73 8.72 12.01
CA PHE A 28 -2.32 8.47 12.26
C PHE A 28 -2.14 6.94 12.31
N TYR A 29 -1.56 6.37 11.27
CA TYR A 29 -1.33 4.92 11.18
C TYR A 29 -0.10 4.54 11.98
N ILE A 30 -0.21 3.56 12.89
CA ILE A 30 0.97 2.85 13.39
C ILE A 30 1.24 1.70 12.43
N MET A 31 2.45 1.69 11.88
CA MET A 31 3.01 0.55 11.18
C MET A 31 3.37 -0.48 12.25
N ILE A 32 2.67 -1.61 12.29
CA ILE A 32 2.86 -2.60 13.36
C ILE A 32 4.01 -3.56 13.00
N GLU A 33 4.00 -4.05 11.77
CA GLU A 33 4.96 -5.04 11.28
C GLU A 33 5.25 -4.80 9.80
N GLU A 34 6.52 -4.56 9.48
CA GLU A 34 7.01 -4.48 8.10
C GLU A 34 7.39 -5.89 7.61
N GLN A 35 6.92 -6.25 6.42
CA GLN A 35 7.22 -7.51 5.77
C GLN A 35 7.70 -7.28 4.34
N SER A 36 8.77 -7.97 3.94
CA SER A 36 9.23 -8.00 2.55
C SER A 36 8.67 -9.23 1.85
N VAL A 37 7.92 -9.01 0.78
CA VAL A 37 7.28 -10.07 0.00
C VAL A 37 7.87 -10.09 -1.42
N LYS A 38 8.12 -11.28 -1.97
CA LYS A 38 8.57 -11.46 -3.35
C LYS A 38 7.44 -12.01 -4.21
N ILE A 39 7.06 -11.28 -5.25
CA ILE A 39 6.14 -11.74 -6.28
C ILE A 39 6.94 -12.23 -7.49
N LEU A 40 6.61 -13.43 -7.96
CA LEU A 40 7.29 -14.08 -9.07
C LEU A 40 6.67 -13.73 -10.43
N GLY A 41 7.54 -13.43 -11.39
CA GLY A 41 7.18 -13.14 -12.79
C GLY A 41 6.63 -11.72 -13.02
N PRO A 42 6.42 -11.34 -14.29
CA PRO A 42 6.01 -9.99 -14.67
C PRO A 42 4.57 -9.67 -14.23
N GLY A 43 4.21 -8.39 -14.23
CA GLY A 43 2.83 -7.97 -13.98
C GLY A 43 1.81 -8.56 -14.98
N PRO A 44 0.50 -8.46 -14.68
CA PRO A 44 -0.10 -7.84 -13.50
C PRO A 44 -0.06 -8.75 -12.26
N TYR A 45 0.11 -8.15 -11.08
CA TYR A 45 0.22 -8.90 -9.82
C TYR A 45 -1.13 -9.27 -9.17
N GLY A 46 -2.23 -8.72 -9.68
CA GLY A 46 -3.57 -8.95 -9.14
C GLY A 46 -3.84 -8.16 -7.84
N LEU A 47 -3.41 -6.90 -7.79
CA LEU A 47 -3.66 -6.00 -6.67
C LEU A 47 -4.24 -4.66 -7.16
N ARG A 48 -5.11 -4.07 -6.34
CA ARG A 48 -5.58 -2.69 -6.51
C ARG A 48 -5.09 -1.84 -5.36
N ILE A 49 -4.83 -0.57 -5.63
CA ILE A 49 -4.35 0.40 -4.65
C ILE A 49 -5.29 1.60 -4.52
N LYS A 50 -5.19 2.33 -3.41
CA LYS A 50 -5.75 3.66 -3.19
C LYS A 50 -4.74 4.53 -2.43
N GLY A 51 -5.06 5.81 -2.30
CA GLY A 51 -4.20 6.78 -1.63
C GLY A 51 -3.17 7.36 -2.57
N GLY A 52 -2.20 8.07 -2.01
CA GLY A 52 -1.24 8.91 -2.69
C GLY A 52 -1.00 10.18 -1.86
N VAL A 53 0.19 10.76 -2.00
CA VAL A 53 0.60 11.97 -1.27
C VAL A 53 -0.37 13.14 -1.50
N GLU A 54 -0.94 13.25 -2.71
CA GLU A 54 -1.92 14.26 -3.10
C GLU A 54 -3.25 14.12 -2.33
N PHE A 55 -3.54 12.91 -1.87
CA PHE A 55 -4.72 12.64 -1.03
C PHE A 55 -4.42 12.73 0.47
N LYS A 56 -3.16 12.99 0.87
CA LYS A 56 -2.70 12.88 2.27
C LYS A 56 -3.00 11.51 2.88
N HIS A 57 -3.02 10.46 2.04
CA HIS A 57 -3.23 9.08 2.44
C HIS A 57 -2.09 8.24 1.87
N PRO A 58 -1.52 7.31 2.65
CA PRO A 58 -0.49 6.42 2.10
C PRO A 58 -1.07 5.46 1.04
N ILE A 59 -0.20 4.86 0.24
CA ILE A 59 -0.60 3.84 -0.74
C ILE A 59 -1.02 2.56 -0.01
N VAL A 60 -2.28 2.16 -0.16
CA VAL A 60 -2.90 1.02 0.52
C VAL A 60 -3.48 0.04 -0.50
N VAL A 61 -3.32 -1.26 -0.26
CA VAL A 61 -3.97 -2.33 -1.03
C VAL A 61 -5.46 -2.37 -0.72
N THR A 62 -6.32 -2.16 -1.71
CA THR A 62 -7.78 -2.18 -1.55
C THR A 62 -8.41 -3.51 -1.92
N GLN A 63 -7.78 -4.24 -2.84
CA GLN A 63 -8.25 -5.53 -3.32
C GLN A 63 -7.05 -6.38 -3.72
N VAL A 64 -7.16 -7.67 -3.43
CA VAL A 64 -6.25 -8.70 -3.90
C VAL A 64 -7.10 -9.72 -4.66
N THR A 65 -6.68 -10.10 -5.86
CA THR A 65 -7.37 -11.11 -6.67
C THR A 65 -7.13 -12.48 -6.03
N PRO A 66 -8.19 -13.23 -5.65
CA PRO A 66 -8.05 -14.58 -5.09
C PRO A 66 -7.24 -15.49 -6.02
N ASN A 67 -6.33 -16.28 -5.44
CA ASN A 67 -5.39 -17.15 -6.16
C ASN A 67 -4.43 -16.41 -7.13
N GLY A 68 -4.41 -15.08 -7.11
CA GLY A 68 -3.51 -14.24 -7.88
C GLY A 68 -2.08 -14.26 -7.35
N LYS A 69 -1.16 -13.58 -8.05
CA LYS A 69 0.26 -13.54 -7.67
C LYS A 69 0.49 -12.86 -6.32
N ALA A 70 -0.20 -11.75 -6.08
CA ALA A 70 -0.16 -11.03 -4.81
C ALA A 70 -0.74 -11.85 -3.65
N ASP A 71 -1.83 -12.58 -3.89
CA ASP A 71 -2.47 -13.46 -2.90
C ASP A 71 -1.54 -14.60 -2.48
N LYS A 72 -0.97 -15.30 -3.47
CA LYS A 72 0.02 -16.37 -3.27
C LYS A 72 1.29 -15.88 -2.56
N ALA A 73 1.62 -14.61 -2.69
CA ALA A 73 2.75 -14.00 -2.02
C ALA A 73 2.41 -13.53 -0.58
N GLY A 74 1.15 -13.66 -0.15
CA GLY A 74 0.69 -13.31 1.19
C GLY A 74 0.29 -11.84 1.37
N ILE A 75 0.15 -11.08 0.28
CA ILE A 75 -0.35 -9.70 0.35
C ILE A 75 -1.84 -9.73 0.66
N LYS A 76 -2.25 -8.93 1.66
CA LYS A 76 -3.65 -8.84 2.09
C LYS A 76 -4.22 -7.46 1.85
N LYS A 77 -5.55 -7.40 1.84
CA LYS A 77 -6.30 -6.14 1.84
C LYS A 77 -5.92 -5.30 3.06
N ASP A 78 -5.94 -3.98 2.88
CA ASP A 78 -5.62 -2.96 3.86
C ASP A 78 -4.13 -2.96 4.29
N PHE A 79 -3.25 -3.66 3.58
CA PHE A 79 -1.81 -3.50 3.80
C PHE A 79 -1.29 -2.23 3.13
N LEU A 80 -0.29 -1.60 3.77
CA LEU A 80 0.40 -0.43 3.25
C LEU A 80 1.56 -0.85 2.37
N ILE A 81 1.73 -0.19 1.22
CA ILE A 81 2.91 -0.38 0.37
C ILE A 81 3.96 0.64 0.81
N ILE A 82 5.10 0.16 1.29
CA ILE A 82 6.23 0.99 1.72
C ILE A 82 7.19 1.20 0.55
N SER A 83 7.56 0.12 -0.15
CA SER A 83 8.38 0.22 -1.35
C SER A 83 8.15 -0.93 -2.32
N VAL A 84 8.41 -0.68 -3.60
CA VAL A 84 8.45 -1.69 -4.67
C VAL A 84 9.81 -1.59 -5.35
N ASN A 85 10.57 -2.69 -5.38
CA ASN A 85 11.93 -2.75 -5.92
C ASN A 85 12.86 -1.64 -5.42
N GLY A 86 12.71 -1.25 -4.15
CA GLY A 86 13.53 -0.20 -3.51
C GLY A 86 13.02 1.23 -3.75
N ILE A 87 12.03 1.44 -4.62
CA ILE A 87 11.38 2.75 -4.79
C ILE A 87 10.43 2.96 -3.62
N ASN A 88 10.59 4.07 -2.89
CA ASN A 88 9.74 4.43 -1.75
C ASN A 88 8.35 4.92 -2.23
N PHE A 89 7.27 4.41 -1.63
CA PHE A 89 5.88 4.72 -1.98
C PHE A 89 5.21 5.75 -1.05
N GLN A 90 5.91 6.21 -0.01
CA GLN A 90 5.36 7.18 0.97
C GLN A 90 5.15 8.58 0.39
N THR A 91 5.96 8.96 -0.61
CA THR A 91 5.94 10.31 -1.21
C THR A 91 5.34 10.33 -2.61
N LEU A 92 4.86 9.19 -3.12
CA LEU A 92 4.35 9.08 -4.47
C LEU A 92 2.90 9.51 -4.57
N THR A 93 2.56 10.07 -5.73
CA THR A 93 1.17 10.22 -6.14
C THR A 93 0.53 8.88 -6.46
N HIS A 94 -0.79 8.83 -6.49
CA HIS A 94 -1.54 7.63 -6.90
C HIS A 94 -1.11 7.14 -8.29
N SER A 95 -1.02 8.08 -9.24
CA SER A 95 -0.68 7.80 -10.63
C SER A 95 0.74 7.25 -10.78
N GLU A 96 1.72 7.83 -10.06
CA GLU A 96 3.09 7.33 -10.04
C GLU A 96 3.17 5.92 -9.46
N ALA A 97 2.52 5.69 -8.31
CA ALA A 97 2.47 4.38 -7.66
C ALA A 97 1.85 3.32 -8.59
N ALA A 98 0.74 3.64 -9.26
CA ALA A 98 0.09 2.76 -10.22
C ALA A 98 0.98 2.45 -11.43
N SER A 99 1.67 3.48 -11.95
CA SER A 99 2.60 3.34 -13.08
C SER A 99 3.77 2.41 -12.72
N ILE A 100 4.40 2.59 -11.55
CA ILE A 100 5.49 1.74 -11.09
C ILE A 100 5.03 0.30 -10.94
N ILE A 101 3.91 0.05 -10.26
CA ILE A 101 3.37 -1.31 -10.07
C ILE A 101 3.07 -1.98 -11.42
N LYS A 102 2.56 -1.24 -12.41
CA LYS A 102 2.23 -1.78 -13.73
C LYS A 102 3.47 -2.07 -14.58
N ASN A 103 4.47 -1.20 -14.53
CA ASN A 103 5.65 -1.26 -15.38
C ASN A 103 6.81 -2.05 -14.77
N THR A 104 6.67 -2.48 -13.51
CA THR A 104 7.66 -3.36 -12.90
C THR A 104 7.63 -4.72 -13.61
N SER A 105 8.77 -5.13 -14.18
CA SER A 105 8.93 -6.38 -14.95
C SER A 105 9.93 -7.30 -14.29
#